data_AF-A0A1Q5UIQ1-F1
#
_entry.id   AF-A0A1Q5UIQ1-F1
#
_cell.length_a   1.000
_cell.length_b   1.000
_cell.length_c   1.000
_cell.angle_alpha   90.00
_cell.angle_beta   90.00
_cell.angle_gamma   90.00
#
_symmetry.space_group_name_H-M   'P 1'
#
loop_
_entity.id
_entity.type
_entity.pdbx_description
1 polymer ?
#
loop_
_entity_poly.entity_id
_entity_poly.type
_entity_poly.pdbx_seq_one_letter_code
_entity_poly.pdbx_strand_id
1 'polypeptide(L)'
;MSARSWSRMLPRKSFFDTLYNSNSINSTRDGFLTSRSAELVNPRHHMVLSDTVWQDFDAETLAGMTDSKILSSFTSGFFGGFVFGMEDFSQDTQAPELWRRSEVPVNELCDVGTRLFGVFQLLDKHVPESPGSPLSYVDYGFGSDKYSFAGCHRFSITRNPTSSDKISEVEQPEARIRISLEGFTCNPQTNKSPVPEVGKWFHALYARALFANGIQAVLESSR
;
A
#
# COMPACT_ATOMS: atom_id res chain seq x y z
N MET A 1 -31.22 31.61 2.74
CA MET A 1 -30.73 31.04 1.48
C MET A 1 -29.24 30.76 1.62
N SER A 2 -28.84 29.57 1.18
CA SER A 2 -27.62 28.82 1.51
C SER A 2 -26.29 29.56 1.25
N ALA A 3 -25.44 29.61 2.29
CA ALA A 3 -24.01 29.80 2.13
C ALA A 3 -23.41 28.47 1.64
N ARG A 4 -22.93 28.47 0.40
CA ARG A 4 -22.26 27.30 -0.18
C ARG A 4 -20.94 27.07 0.52
N SER A 5 -20.85 25.88 1.13
CA SER A 5 -19.68 25.24 1.70
C SER A 5 -18.45 25.48 0.84
N TRP A 6 -17.46 26.14 1.42
CA TRP A 6 -16.10 26.14 0.89
C TRP A 6 -15.52 24.76 1.15
N SER A 7 -15.43 23.96 0.09
CA SER A 7 -14.73 22.70 0.06
C SER A 7 -13.34 22.88 0.69
N ARG A 8 -13.08 22.15 1.78
CA ARG A 8 -11.76 22.01 2.40
C ARG A 8 -10.78 21.42 1.37
N MET A 9 -10.15 22.26 0.56
CA MET A 9 -8.91 21.91 -0.13
C MET A 9 -7.77 22.05 0.88
N LEU A 10 -7.42 20.96 1.55
CA LEU A 10 -6.09 20.79 2.13
C LEU A 10 -5.17 20.15 1.08
N PRO A 11 -3.87 20.51 1.04
CA PRO A 11 -3.27 20.98 -0.20
C PRO A 11 -2.32 19.96 -0.82
N ARG A 12 -2.25 19.96 -2.16
CA ARG A 12 -1.26 19.27 -3.02
C ARG A 12 0.19 19.29 -2.50
N LYS A 13 0.56 20.22 -1.61
CA LYS A 13 1.86 20.26 -0.93
C LYS A 13 2.18 18.97 -0.18
N SER A 14 1.25 18.42 0.60
CA SER A 14 1.49 17.19 1.38
C SER A 14 1.80 15.98 0.47
N PHE A 15 1.19 15.92 -0.71
CA PHE A 15 1.48 14.87 -1.69
C PHE A 15 2.92 14.96 -2.20
N PHE A 16 3.35 16.16 -2.62
CA PHE A 16 4.71 16.35 -3.12
C PHE A 16 5.73 16.11 -2.01
N ASP A 17 5.45 16.58 -0.78
CA ASP A 17 6.32 16.32 0.37
C ASP A 17 6.48 14.82 0.61
N THR A 18 5.41 14.03 0.60
CA THR A 18 5.53 12.56 0.68
C THR A 18 6.29 11.97 -0.51
N LEU A 19 5.97 12.41 -1.73
CA LEU A 19 6.62 11.90 -2.94
C LEU A 19 8.13 12.09 -2.89
N TYR A 20 8.61 13.27 -2.46
CA TYR A 20 10.02 13.58 -2.32
C TYR A 20 10.69 12.87 -1.13
N ASN A 21 9.99 12.75 0.00
CA ASN A 21 10.56 12.18 1.23
C ASN A 21 10.45 10.64 1.33
N SER A 22 9.80 9.99 0.37
CA SER A 22 9.76 8.53 0.31
C SER A 22 11.11 7.93 -0.08
N ASN A 23 11.44 6.80 0.54
CA ASN A 23 12.58 5.96 0.19
C ASN A 23 12.14 4.86 -0.78
N SER A 24 13.04 4.36 -1.62
CA SER A 24 12.74 3.26 -2.53
C SER A 24 13.94 2.37 -2.80
N ILE A 25 13.71 1.06 -2.99
CA ILE A 25 14.73 0.07 -3.36
C ILE A 25 14.12 -0.97 -4.32
N ASN A 26 14.95 -1.58 -5.17
CA ASN A 26 14.56 -2.63 -6.12
C ASN A 26 14.64 -4.03 -5.49
N SER A 27 14.01 -4.19 -4.32
CA SER A 27 13.88 -5.46 -3.62
C SER A 27 12.68 -5.41 -2.68
N THR A 28 12.26 -6.56 -2.17
CA THR A 28 11.22 -6.70 -1.15
C THR A 28 11.66 -7.71 -0.09
N ARG A 29 10.90 -7.85 1.00
CA ARG A 29 11.19 -8.82 2.06
C ARG A 29 11.02 -10.26 1.55
N ASP A 30 11.92 -11.15 1.96
CA ASP A 30 11.85 -12.58 1.63
C ASP A 30 10.54 -13.23 2.11
N GLY A 31 10.01 -12.79 3.25
CA GLY A 31 8.72 -13.23 3.78
C GLY A 31 7.51 -12.82 2.94
N PHE A 32 7.65 -11.84 2.04
CA PHE A 32 6.60 -11.51 1.07
C PHE A 32 6.66 -12.47 -0.13
N LEU A 33 7.84 -12.73 -0.67
CA LEU A 33 8.02 -13.63 -1.83
C LEU A 33 7.76 -15.11 -1.52
N THR A 34 7.77 -15.49 -0.23
CA THR A 34 7.42 -16.83 0.26
C THR A 34 6.02 -16.90 0.88
N SER A 35 5.23 -15.84 0.77
CA SER A 35 3.87 -15.78 1.32
C SER A 35 2.86 -16.57 0.48
N ARG A 36 1.70 -16.88 1.07
CA ARG A 36 0.55 -17.45 0.36
C ARG A 36 0.13 -16.61 -0.85
N SER A 37 0.15 -15.28 -0.73
CA SER A 37 -0.14 -14.36 -1.84
C SER A 37 0.84 -14.54 -3.00
N ALA A 38 2.13 -14.75 -2.70
CA ALA A 38 3.14 -15.01 -3.73
C ALA A 38 2.93 -16.36 -4.42
N GLU A 39 2.56 -17.41 -3.69
CA GLU A 39 2.22 -18.71 -4.28
C GLU A 39 0.98 -18.63 -5.18
N LEU A 40 -0.03 -17.83 -4.79
CA LEU A 40 -1.24 -17.63 -5.60
C LEU A 40 -0.94 -16.86 -6.89
N VAL A 41 -0.10 -15.83 -6.83
CA VAL A 41 0.20 -14.95 -7.98
C VAL A 41 1.28 -15.52 -8.89
N ASN A 42 2.27 -16.21 -8.34
CA ASN A 42 3.40 -16.77 -9.08
C ASN A 42 3.61 -18.26 -8.73
N PRO A 43 2.62 -19.15 -9.01
CA PRO A 43 2.68 -20.56 -8.64
C PRO A 43 3.80 -21.34 -9.35
N ARG A 44 4.36 -20.78 -10.43
CA ARG A 44 5.47 -21.37 -11.19
C ARG A 44 6.84 -20.90 -10.72
N HIS A 45 6.90 -20.02 -9.72
CA HIS A 45 8.12 -19.42 -9.19
C HIS A 45 9.00 -18.81 -10.30
N HIS A 46 8.36 -18.16 -11.28
CA HIS A 46 9.09 -17.44 -12.31
C HIS A 46 9.82 -16.24 -11.70
N MET A 47 10.84 -15.76 -12.42
CA MET A 47 11.58 -14.55 -12.06
C MET A 47 10.61 -13.40 -11.82
N VAL A 48 10.81 -12.72 -10.69
CA VAL A 48 10.05 -11.55 -10.29
C VAL A 48 10.89 -10.29 -10.48
N LEU A 49 10.23 -9.19 -10.83
CA LEU A 49 10.73 -7.85 -10.58
C LEU A 49 10.07 -7.35 -9.30
N SER A 50 10.86 -6.87 -8.35
CA SER A 50 10.35 -6.38 -7.08
C SER A 50 10.87 -5.00 -6.73
N ASP A 51 10.06 -4.25 -6.00
CA ASP A 51 10.39 -2.93 -5.48
C ASP A 51 9.71 -2.70 -4.13
N THR A 52 10.27 -1.78 -3.36
CA THR A 52 9.66 -1.30 -2.12
C THR A 52 9.77 0.21 -2.06
N VAL A 53 8.69 0.86 -1.66
CA VAL A 53 8.63 2.29 -1.31
C VAL A 53 8.21 2.42 0.15
N TRP A 54 8.86 3.27 0.93
CA TRP A 54 8.47 3.46 2.33
C TRP A 54 8.73 4.86 2.86
N GLN A 55 8.07 5.18 3.97
CA GLN A 55 8.30 6.37 4.77
C GLN A 55 8.19 6.03 6.26
N ASP A 56 9.05 6.67 7.06
CA ASP A 56 9.05 6.56 8.51
C ASP A 56 8.37 7.79 9.12
N PHE A 57 7.50 7.54 10.10
CA PHE A 57 6.77 8.54 10.84
C PHE A 57 7.04 8.39 12.33
N ASP A 58 7.01 9.51 13.05
CA ASP A 58 7.04 9.48 14.50
C ASP A 58 5.69 8.96 15.01
N ALA A 59 5.69 8.15 16.07
CA ALA A 59 4.48 7.53 16.58
C ALA A 59 3.39 8.55 16.95
N GLU A 60 3.79 9.76 17.37
CA GLU A 60 2.88 10.87 17.65
C GLU A 60 2.08 11.32 16.41
N THR A 61 2.68 11.29 15.22
CA THR A 61 2.02 11.69 13.97
C THR A 61 0.77 10.84 13.66
N LEU A 62 0.78 9.58 14.08
CA LEU A 62 -0.29 8.61 13.88
C LEU A 62 -0.89 8.15 15.21
N ALA A 63 -0.78 8.99 16.26
CA ALA A 63 -1.32 8.68 17.58
C ALA A 63 -2.83 8.39 17.51
N GLY A 64 -3.25 7.35 18.21
CA GLY A 64 -4.66 6.92 18.22
C GLY A 64 -5.15 6.18 16.96
N MET A 65 -4.32 6.04 15.92
CA MET A 65 -4.67 5.23 14.76
C MET A 65 -4.31 3.75 14.97
N THR A 66 -5.29 2.88 14.75
CA THR A 66 -5.05 1.43 14.63
C THR A 66 -4.42 1.09 13.29
N ASP A 67 -3.72 -0.03 13.21
CA ASP A 67 -3.10 -0.49 11.97
C ASP A 67 -4.15 -0.79 10.89
N SER A 68 -5.31 -1.34 11.28
CA SER A 68 -6.47 -1.51 10.39
C SER A 68 -6.89 -0.17 9.76
N LYS A 69 -7.03 0.89 10.57
CA LYS A 69 -7.39 2.23 10.07
C LYS A 69 -6.33 2.80 9.14
N ILE A 70 -5.04 2.67 9.47
CA ILE A 70 -3.94 3.13 8.61
C ILE A 70 -3.94 2.39 7.27
N LEU A 71 -3.97 1.05 7.28
CA LEU A 71 -3.98 0.23 6.06
C LEU A 71 -5.23 0.49 5.20
N SER A 72 -6.38 0.67 5.83
CA SER A 72 -7.67 0.98 5.19
C SER A 72 -7.64 2.38 4.53
N SER A 73 -7.19 3.40 5.28
CA SER A 73 -7.01 4.76 4.77
C SER A 73 -5.98 4.81 3.62
N PHE A 74 -4.86 4.10 3.79
CA PHE A 74 -3.84 3.99 2.75
C PHE A 74 -4.41 3.33 1.49
N THR A 75 -5.19 2.25 1.62
CA THR A 75 -5.86 1.58 0.49
C THR A 75 -6.77 2.53 -0.26
N SER A 76 -7.63 3.26 0.45
CA SER A 76 -8.53 4.26 -0.15
C SER A 76 -7.76 5.36 -0.88
N GLY A 77 -6.65 5.84 -0.30
CA GLY A 77 -5.78 6.83 -0.93
C GLY A 77 -5.02 6.29 -2.13
N PHE A 78 -4.44 5.09 -2.03
CA PHE A 78 -3.63 4.48 -3.07
C PHE A 78 -4.46 4.24 -4.33
N PHE A 79 -5.60 3.55 -4.22
CA PHE A 79 -6.42 3.20 -5.39
C PHE A 79 -7.44 4.29 -5.77
N GLY A 80 -7.85 5.13 -4.82
CA GLY A 80 -8.77 6.24 -5.05
C GLY A 80 -8.09 7.61 -5.17
N GLY A 81 -6.76 7.64 -5.30
CA GLY A 81 -5.98 8.87 -5.42
C GLY A 81 -6.20 9.56 -6.76
N PHE A 82 -5.82 10.83 -6.88
CA PHE A 82 -6.00 11.57 -8.14
C PHE A 82 -5.19 10.97 -9.30
N VAL A 83 -4.14 10.20 -9.00
CA VAL A 83 -3.33 9.50 -10.00
C VAL A 83 -4.16 8.44 -10.71
N PHE A 84 -4.95 7.63 -9.97
CA PHE A 84 -5.91 6.70 -10.55
C PHE A 84 -7.22 7.37 -10.99
N GLY A 85 -7.62 8.48 -10.37
CA GLY A 85 -8.86 9.18 -10.72
C GLY A 85 -8.91 9.75 -12.14
N MET A 86 -7.78 9.79 -12.86
CA MET A 86 -7.75 10.10 -14.30
C MET A 86 -8.02 8.88 -15.19
N GLU A 87 -7.99 7.67 -14.64
CA GLU A 87 -8.20 6.40 -15.35
C GLU A 87 -9.60 5.88 -14.99
N ASP A 88 -10.58 6.11 -15.86
CA ASP A 88 -11.97 5.62 -15.66
C ASP A 88 -12.04 4.12 -15.90
N PHE A 89 -11.94 3.33 -14.82
CA PHE A 89 -12.07 1.88 -14.85
C PHE A 89 -13.53 1.47 -14.56
N SER A 90 -14.36 1.49 -15.60
CA SER A 90 -15.74 1.01 -15.53
C SER A 90 -15.87 -0.32 -16.29
N GLN A 91 -16.08 -1.45 -15.59
CA GLN A 91 -16.59 -2.71 -16.15
C GLN A 91 -17.49 -3.44 -15.14
N ASP A 92 -18.32 -4.38 -15.62
CA ASP A 92 -19.40 -5.05 -14.88
C ASP A 92 -19.00 -6.50 -14.54
N THR A 93 -19.02 -6.96 -13.27
CA THR A 93 -19.08 -8.39 -12.91
C THR A 93 -19.42 -8.73 -11.43
N GLN A 94 -19.66 -10.03 -11.18
CA GLN A 94 -20.40 -10.67 -10.07
C GLN A 94 -19.71 -10.85 -8.69
N ALA A 95 -18.58 -10.18 -8.40
CA ALA A 95 -17.96 -10.22 -7.05
C ALA A 95 -18.38 -8.99 -6.22
N PRO A 96 -18.25 -8.97 -4.87
CA PRO A 96 -18.31 -7.73 -4.12
C PRO A 96 -17.15 -6.84 -4.58
N GLU A 97 -17.49 -5.93 -5.48
CA GLU A 97 -16.56 -5.05 -6.17
C GLU A 97 -16.77 -3.62 -5.68
N LEU A 98 -15.67 -3.01 -5.24
CA LEU A 98 -15.63 -1.61 -4.86
C LEU A 98 -15.04 -0.84 -6.03
N TRP A 99 -15.89 -0.11 -6.73
CA TRP A 99 -15.56 0.62 -7.95
C TRP A 99 -15.21 2.07 -7.69
N ARG A 100 -15.67 2.61 -6.55
CA ARG A 100 -15.44 4.00 -6.18
C ARG A 100 -14.63 4.08 -4.90
N ARG A 101 -13.78 5.10 -4.81
CA ARG A 101 -13.06 5.43 -3.57
C ARG A 101 -13.99 5.49 -2.35
N SER A 102 -15.18 6.05 -2.51
CA SER A 102 -16.18 6.21 -1.44
C SER A 102 -16.73 4.88 -0.92
N GLU A 103 -16.54 3.78 -1.66
CA GLU A 103 -16.99 2.45 -1.27
C GLU A 103 -15.91 1.68 -0.48
N VAL A 104 -14.64 2.12 -0.58
CA VAL A 104 -13.55 1.58 0.23
C VAL A 104 -13.73 2.06 1.67
N PRO A 105 -13.93 1.15 2.65
CA PRO A 105 -13.99 1.53 4.05
C PRO A 105 -12.70 2.27 4.43
N VAL A 106 -12.79 3.18 5.40
CA VAL A 106 -11.64 3.99 5.85
C VAL A 106 -11.14 3.56 7.24
N ASN A 107 -11.99 2.87 8.01
CA ASN A 107 -11.70 2.47 9.39
C ASN A 107 -11.48 0.96 9.54
N GLU A 108 -11.82 0.18 8.53
CA GLU A 108 -11.81 -1.28 8.57
C GLU A 108 -11.24 -1.87 7.27
N LEU A 109 -10.64 -3.05 7.36
CA LEU A 109 -10.13 -3.75 6.19
C LEU A 109 -11.25 -4.49 5.48
N CYS A 110 -11.25 -4.44 4.14
CA CYS A 110 -12.12 -5.27 3.33
C CYS A 110 -11.90 -6.77 3.59
N ASP A 111 -12.86 -7.60 3.23
CA ASP A 111 -12.70 -9.06 3.33
C ASP A 111 -11.85 -9.63 2.21
N VAL A 112 -11.11 -10.69 2.53
CA VAL A 112 -10.30 -11.41 1.53
C VAL A 112 -11.23 -11.88 0.41
N GLY A 113 -10.80 -11.65 -0.83
CA GLY A 113 -11.58 -11.88 -2.03
C GLY A 113 -12.26 -10.63 -2.59
N THR A 114 -12.39 -9.55 -1.80
CA THR A 114 -12.91 -8.25 -2.28
C THR A 114 -12.06 -7.72 -3.43
N ARG A 115 -12.72 -7.22 -4.48
CA ARG A 115 -12.04 -6.67 -5.65
C ARG A 115 -12.23 -5.16 -5.70
N LEU A 116 -11.13 -4.44 -5.89
CA LEU A 116 -11.01 -3.00 -5.92
C LEU A 116 -10.76 -2.58 -7.37
N PHE A 117 -11.61 -1.69 -7.88
CA PHE A 117 -11.51 -1.09 -9.22
C PHE A 117 -11.40 -2.12 -10.34
N GLY A 118 -12.04 -3.27 -10.19
CA GLY A 118 -12.10 -4.34 -11.20
C GLY A 118 -10.83 -5.15 -11.41
N VAL A 119 -9.70 -4.73 -10.85
CA VAL A 119 -8.39 -5.32 -11.19
C VAL A 119 -7.58 -5.80 -9.98
N PHE A 120 -7.77 -5.21 -8.80
CA PHE A 120 -6.98 -5.53 -7.62
C PHE A 120 -7.82 -6.36 -6.65
N GLN A 121 -7.42 -7.59 -6.35
CA GLN A 121 -8.12 -8.45 -5.41
C GLN A 121 -7.36 -8.55 -4.10
N LEU A 122 -8.02 -8.32 -2.97
CA LEU A 122 -7.44 -8.56 -1.65
C LEU A 122 -7.23 -10.07 -1.46
N LEU A 123 -5.97 -10.51 -1.40
CA LEU A 123 -5.60 -11.91 -1.28
C LEU A 123 -5.37 -12.34 0.16
N ASP A 124 -4.81 -11.45 0.97
CA ASP A 124 -4.49 -11.73 2.37
C ASP A 124 -4.50 -10.46 3.21
N LYS A 125 -4.73 -10.61 4.51
CA LYS A 125 -4.65 -9.53 5.49
C LYS A 125 -4.19 -10.07 6.84
N HIS A 126 -3.32 -9.31 7.50
CA HIS A 126 -2.85 -9.62 8.84
C HIS A 126 -2.75 -8.36 9.68
N VAL A 127 -3.48 -8.34 10.80
CA VAL A 127 -3.35 -7.30 11.84
C VAL A 127 -3.19 -8.05 13.16
N PRO A 128 -2.03 -7.97 13.82
CA PRO A 128 -1.80 -8.67 15.08
C PRO A 128 -2.77 -8.20 16.16
N GLU A 129 -3.41 -9.14 16.85
CA GLU A 129 -4.22 -8.84 18.04
C GLU A 129 -3.34 -8.66 19.30
N SER A 130 -2.10 -9.17 19.27
CA SER A 130 -1.17 -9.17 20.39
C SER A 130 0.12 -8.39 20.06
N PRO A 131 0.73 -7.71 21.05
CA PRO A 131 1.87 -6.81 20.85
C PRO A 131 3.21 -7.49 20.48
N GLY A 132 3.19 -8.75 20.00
CA GLY A 132 4.38 -9.54 19.68
C GLY A 132 4.80 -9.57 18.21
N SER A 133 3.89 -9.29 17.27
CA SER A 133 4.24 -9.13 15.86
C SER A 133 4.28 -7.64 15.51
N PRO A 134 5.43 -7.10 15.07
CA PRO A 134 5.53 -5.69 14.73
C PRO A 134 4.92 -5.38 13.35
N LEU A 135 4.52 -6.39 12.57
CA LEU A 135 4.12 -6.25 11.18
C LEU A 135 2.61 -6.47 10.99
N SER A 136 1.93 -5.45 10.50
CA SER A 136 0.57 -5.54 9.94
C SER A 136 0.63 -5.37 8.43
N TYR A 137 -0.21 -6.08 7.67
CA TYR A 137 -0.24 -5.94 6.21
C TYR A 137 -1.59 -6.30 5.56
N VAL A 138 -1.73 -5.85 4.30
CA VAL A 138 -2.74 -6.30 3.33
C VAL A 138 -2.07 -6.55 1.98
N ASP A 139 -2.50 -7.61 1.30
CA ASP A 139 -1.96 -8.04 0.00
C ASP A 139 -3.01 -7.93 -1.10
N TYR A 140 -2.68 -7.23 -2.18
CA TYR A 140 -3.52 -7.05 -3.35
C TYR A 140 -2.88 -7.70 -4.56
N GLY A 141 -3.45 -8.81 -5.02
CA GLY A 141 -3.08 -9.47 -6.26
C GLY A 141 -3.74 -8.80 -7.46
N PHE A 142 -3.05 -8.82 -8.60
CA PHE A 142 -3.57 -8.29 -9.86
C PHE A 142 -2.95 -9.01 -11.06
N GLY A 143 -3.56 -8.78 -12.22
CA GLY A 143 -3.13 -9.35 -13.49
C GLY A 143 -3.91 -10.60 -13.88
N SER A 144 -3.40 -11.31 -14.88
CA SER A 144 -4.09 -12.48 -15.44
C SER A 144 -3.12 -13.37 -16.19
N ASP A 145 -3.30 -14.68 -16.04
CA ASP A 145 -2.64 -15.69 -16.86
C ASP A 145 -2.86 -15.49 -18.35
N LYS A 146 -3.96 -14.83 -18.75
CA LYS A 146 -4.25 -14.51 -20.15
C LYS A 146 -3.32 -13.43 -20.72
N TYR A 147 -2.86 -12.50 -19.89
CA TYR A 147 -2.17 -11.27 -20.35
C TYR A 147 -0.68 -11.25 -20.04
N SER A 148 -0.07 -12.41 -19.75
CA SER A 148 1.39 -12.56 -19.51
C SER A 148 1.96 -11.62 -18.44
N PHE A 149 1.10 -11.11 -17.56
CA PHE A 149 1.46 -10.19 -16.48
C PHE A 149 0.61 -10.49 -15.24
N ALA A 150 1.28 -10.70 -14.12
CA ALA A 150 0.68 -10.87 -12.81
C ALA A 150 1.57 -10.21 -11.76
N GLY A 151 0.98 -9.79 -10.65
CA GLY A 151 1.73 -9.16 -9.57
C GLY A 151 0.93 -9.06 -8.28
N CYS A 152 1.64 -8.61 -7.24
CA CYS A 152 1.06 -8.38 -5.93
C CYS A 152 1.64 -7.11 -5.33
N HIS A 153 0.78 -6.28 -4.74
CA HIS A 153 1.19 -5.19 -3.85
C HIS A 153 0.90 -5.57 -2.41
N ARG A 154 1.85 -5.37 -1.52
CA ARG A 154 1.68 -5.48 -0.07
C ARG A 154 1.79 -4.11 0.55
N PHE A 155 0.75 -3.65 1.24
CA PHE A 155 0.85 -2.49 2.11
C PHE A 155 1.15 -2.99 3.52
N SER A 156 2.18 -2.45 4.15
CA SER A 156 2.59 -2.92 5.47
C SER A 156 2.91 -1.78 6.43
N ILE A 157 2.68 -2.06 7.72
CA ILE A 157 3.03 -1.20 8.84
C ILE A 157 4.01 -1.98 9.71
N THR A 158 5.15 -1.37 10.01
CA THR A 158 6.08 -1.88 11.02
C THR A 158 6.16 -0.89 12.17
N ARG A 159 5.74 -1.30 13.37
CA ARG A 159 5.89 -0.52 14.60
C ARG A 159 7.16 -0.94 15.32
N ASN A 160 8.14 -0.03 15.42
CA ASN A 160 9.37 -0.26 16.16
C ASN A 160 9.23 0.37 17.56
N PRO A 161 9.10 -0.42 18.64
CA PRO A 161 9.01 0.13 19.98
C PRO A 161 10.34 0.79 20.37
N THR A 162 10.27 1.87 21.15
CA THR A 162 11.44 2.41 21.85
C THR A 162 11.96 1.35 22.79
N SER A 163 13.23 0.96 22.65
CA SER A 163 13.87 0.00 23.54
C SER A 163 13.88 0.55 24.96
N SER A 164 12.95 0.12 25.81
CA SER A 164 12.79 0.57 27.20
C SER A 164 13.86 0.05 28.16
N ASP A 165 14.81 -0.77 27.70
CA ASP A 165 15.70 -1.55 28.57
C ASP A 165 17.14 -1.01 28.68
N LYS A 166 17.41 0.23 28.27
CA LYS A 166 18.73 0.84 28.55
C LYS A 166 18.60 2.24 29.11
N ILE A 167 18.83 2.34 30.42
CA ILE A 167 19.17 3.57 31.14
C ILE A 167 20.46 4.10 30.50
N SER A 168 20.35 5.08 29.62
CA SER A 168 21.46 5.87 29.12
C SER A 168 20.90 7.25 28.78
N GLU A 169 21.47 8.31 29.38
CA GLU A 169 21.09 9.73 29.21
C GLU A 169 21.47 10.29 27.81
N VAL A 170 21.34 9.48 26.77
CA VAL A 170 21.50 9.88 25.37
C VAL A 170 20.14 9.73 24.73
N GLU A 171 19.60 10.83 24.19
CA GLU A 171 18.29 10.96 23.55
C GLU A 171 17.73 9.62 23.05
N GLN A 172 16.73 9.08 23.75
CA GLN A 172 16.15 7.79 23.36
C GLN A 172 15.53 7.93 21.97
N PRO A 173 15.75 6.97 21.05
CA PRO A 173 15.12 7.02 19.74
C PRO A 173 13.60 6.96 19.91
N GLU A 174 12.91 8.00 19.45
CA GLU A 174 11.45 8.08 19.49
C GLU A 174 10.83 6.86 18.80
N ALA A 175 9.67 6.40 19.30
CA ALA A 175 8.95 5.29 18.68
C ALA A 175 8.61 5.63 17.23
N ARG A 176 8.98 4.76 16.28
CA ARG A 176 8.79 5.00 14.84
C ARG A 176 7.83 4.00 14.23
N ILE A 177 7.01 4.50 13.31
CA ILE A 177 6.08 3.72 12.50
C ILE A 177 6.55 3.81 11.06
N ARG A 178 6.87 2.67 10.45
CA ARG A 178 7.17 2.58 9.02
C ARG A 178 5.92 2.16 8.26
N ILE A 179 5.54 2.94 7.26
CA ILE A 179 4.53 2.53 6.27
C ILE A 179 5.28 2.17 4.99
N SER A 180 4.99 1.00 4.41
CA SER A 180 5.64 0.50 3.20
C SER A 180 4.64 -0.01 2.16
N LEU A 181 4.97 0.22 0.90
CA LEU A 181 4.43 -0.43 -0.28
C LEU A 181 5.50 -1.36 -0.82
N GLU A 182 5.24 -2.66 -0.81
CA GLU A 182 6.07 -3.67 -1.44
C GLU A 182 5.36 -4.18 -2.68
N GLY A 183 6.10 -4.38 -3.77
CA GLY A 183 5.57 -4.85 -5.04
C GLY A 183 6.40 -6.00 -5.57
N PHE A 184 5.75 -6.97 -6.20
CA PHE A 184 6.42 -7.80 -7.19
C PHE A 184 5.53 -8.05 -8.40
N THR A 185 6.17 -8.24 -9.55
CA THR A 185 5.51 -8.64 -10.81
C THR A 185 6.25 -9.79 -11.45
N CYS A 186 5.53 -10.67 -12.13
CA CYS A 186 6.09 -11.77 -12.90
C CYS A 186 5.36 -11.91 -14.24
N ASN A 187 5.97 -12.67 -15.15
CA ASN A 187 5.27 -13.17 -16.32
C ASN A 187 4.72 -14.57 -15.98
N PRO A 188 3.39 -14.76 -15.81
CA PRO A 188 2.82 -16.05 -15.47
C PRO A 188 3.11 -17.13 -16.53
N GLN A 189 3.26 -16.77 -17.81
CA GLN A 189 3.38 -17.74 -18.90
C GLN A 189 4.83 -18.20 -19.16
N THR A 190 5.80 -17.30 -19.01
CA THR A 190 7.21 -17.57 -19.33
C THR A 190 8.14 -17.07 -18.24
N ASN A 191 9.22 -17.79 -17.98
CA ASN A 191 10.23 -17.37 -17.02
C ASN A 191 11.17 -16.31 -17.60
N LYS A 192 10.63 -15.13 -17.90
CA LYS A 192 11.34 -13.96 -18.44
C LYS A 192 10.95 -12.71 -17.67
N SER A 193 11.80 -11.69 -17.74
CA SER A 193 11.49 -10.40 -17.13
C SER A 193 10.17 -9.85 -17.69
N PRO A 194 9.21 -9.45 -16.82
CA PRO A 194 7.90 -9.00 -17.25
C PRO A 194 7.92 -7.63 -17.92
N VAL A 195 8.98 -6.82 -17.71
CA VAL A 195 9.03 -5.42 -18.14
C VAL A 195 10.42 -5.03 -18.67
N PRO A 196 10.53 -4.31 -19.81
CA PRO A 196 11.79 -3.71 -20.26
C PRO A 196 12.34 -2.68 -19.26
N GLU A 197 13.66 -2.40 -19.29
CA GLU A 197 14.33 -1.49 -18.35
C GLU A 197 13.70 -0.09 -18.23
N VAL A 198 13.29 0.52 -19.35
CA VAL A 198 12.60 1.84 -19.35
C VAL A 198 11.27 1.78 -18.59
N GLY A 199 10.56 0.67 -18.70
CA GLY A 199 9.31 0.45 -17.95
C GLY A 199 9.55 0.30 -16.45
N LYS A 200 10.73 -0.15 -16.00
CA LYS A 200 11.07 -0.25 -14.57
C LYS A 200 11.19 1.12 -13.91
N TRP A 201 11.83 2.08 -14.58
CA TRP A 201 11.95 3.45 -14.05
C TRP A 201 10.58 4.14 -13.97
N PHE A 202 9.76 3.99 -15.01
CA PHE A 202 8.39 4.51 -14.99
C PHE A 202 7.58 3.89 -13.84
N HIS A 203 7.67 2.57 -13.67
CA HIS A 203 7.00 1.87 -12.58
C HIS A 203 7.43 2.39 -11.20
N ALA A 204 8.72 2.60 -10.97
CA ALA A 204 9.23 3.13 -9.72
C ALA A 204 8.69 4.55 -9.42
N LEU A 205 8.65 5.44 -10.42
CA LEU A 205 8.09 6.77 -10.25
C LEU A 205 6.58 6.71 -9.98
N TYR A 206 5.87 5.86 -10.72
CA TYR A 206 4.44 5.65 -10.57
C TYR A 206 4.09 5.08 -9.19
N ALA A 207 4.80 4.06 -8.73
CA ALA A 207 4.64 3.46 -7.41
C ALA A 207 4.85 4.49 -6.29
N ARG A 208 5.86 5.38 -6.39
CA ARG A 208 6.08 6.47 -5.44
C ARG A 208 4.94 7.49 -5.44
N ALA A 209 4.39 7.82 -6.61
CA ALA A 209 3.23 8.70 -6.72
C ALA A 209 1.97 8.08 -6.09
N LEU A 210 1.72 6.79 -6.33
CA LEU A 210 0.60 6.08 -5.71
C LEU A 210 0.78 5.94 -4.19
N PHE A 211 2.01 5.62 -3.74
CA PHE A 211 2.37 5.62 -2.32
C PHE A 211 2.06 6.97 -1.67
N ALA A 212 2.42 8.08 -2.33
CA ALA A 212 2.13 9.41 -1.83
C ALA A 212 0.62 9.71 -1.69
N ASN A 213 -0.23 9.22 -2.59
CA ASN A 213 -1.68 9.32 -2.40
C ASN A 213 -2.17 8.50 -1.19
N GLY A 214 -1.61 7.30 -0.99
CA GLY A 214 -1.91 6.45 0.16
C GLY A 214 -1.58 7.15 1.48
N ILE A 215 -0.38 7.71 1.60
CA ILE A 215 0.04 8.46 2.79
C ILE A 215 -0.81 9.71 3.00
N GLN A 216 -1.15 10.45 1.95
CA GLN A 216 -2.00 11.63 2.08
C GLN A 216 -3.35 11.26 2.75
N ALA A 217 -3.98 10.16 2.32
CA ALA A 217 -5.23 9.70 2.92
C ALA A 217 -5.07 9.27 4.38
N VAL A 218 -3.94 8.67 4.75
CA VAL A 218 -3.60 8.35 6.15
C VAL A 218 -3.51 9.64 7.00
N LEU A 219 -2.75 10.63 6.54
CA LEU A 219 -2.55 11.91 7.24
C LEU A 219 -3.81 12.79 7.30
N GLU A 220 -4.75 12.61 6.38
CA GLU A 220 -6.07 13.24 6.43
C GLU A 220 -6.98 12.55 7.46
N SER A 221 -6.81 11.25 7.66
CA SER A 221 -7.62 10.42 8.57
C SER A 221 -7.11 10.38 10.01
N SER A 222 -5.91 10.93 10.26
CA SER A 222 -5.32 11.11 11.60
C SER A 222 -5.77 12.39 12.31
N ARG A 223 -6.44 13.31 11.59
CA ARG A 223 -6.95 14.59 12.09
C ARG A 223 -8.37 14.48 12.63
#